data_AF-A0AAW9IAN7-F1
#
_entry.id   AF-A0AAW9IAN7-F1
#
_cell.length_a   1.000
_cell.length_b   1.000
_cell.length_c   1.000
_cell.angle_alpha   90.00
_cell.angle_beta   90.00
_cell.angle_gamma   90.00
#
_symmetry.space_group_name_H-M   'P 1'
#
loop_
_entity.id
_entity.type
_entity.pdbx_description
1 polymer ?
#
loop_
_entity_poly.entity_id
_entity_poly.type
_entity_poly.pdbx_seq_one_letter_code
_entity_poly.pdbx_strand_id
1 'polypeptide(L)'
;EKEGLLVKVEGKVTRIDGQNIFVNDGTGESRVYVEGYIGSSKNPGVADEWKTRINVGDKVSAIGLASEDPEGHRLRVRDSAEIENLSSNKVTGVSLDKTSAELEVNETLELKATITPEDATNKEVTWASSDEK
;
A
#
# COMPACT_ATOMS: atom_id res chain seq x y z
N GLU A 1 21.06 -0.52 22.77
CA GLU A 1 19.64 -0.17 22.59
C GLU A 1 19.42 0.43 21.20
N LYS A 2 18.23 0.28 20.59
CA LYS A 2 17.85 0.95 19.33
C LYS A 2 16.70 1.95 19.51
N GLU A 3 16.43 2.35 20.75
CA GLU A 3 15.33 3.27 21.05
C GLU A 3 15.56 4.66 20.45
N GLY A 4 14.48 5.29 19.99
CA GLY A 4 14.48 6.62 19.39
C GLY A 4 14.99 6.67 17.94
N LEU A 5 15.42 5.55 17.35
CA LEU A 5 15.78 5.49 15.94
C LEU A 5 14.53 5.55 15.06
N LEU A 6 14.60 6.33 13.98
CA LEU A 6 13.62 6.29 12.91
C LEU A 6 13.82 5.00 12.11
N VAL A 7 12.78 4.17 12.05
CA VAL A 7 12.81 2.86 11.42
C VAL A 7 11.62 2.74 10.47
N LYS A 8 11.85 2.05 9.34
CA LYS A 8 10.81 1.64 8.39
C LYS A 8 10.56 0.14 8.58
N VAL A 9 9.29 -0.26 8.68
CA VAL A 9 8.84 -1.66 8.67
C VAL A 9 7.98 -1.88 7.44
N GLU A 10 8.26 -2.93 6.68
CA GLU A 10 7.46 -3.31 5.52
C GLU A 10 7.16 -4.81 5.58
N GLY A 11 5.92 -5.20 5.34
CA GLY A 11 5.52 -6.60 5.36
C GLY A 11 4.02 -6.78 5.26
N LYS A 12 3.56 -8.02 5.40
CA LYS A 12 2.15 -8.38 5.42
C LYS A 12 1.57 -8.21 6.81
N VAL A 13 0.43 -7.55 6.93
CA VAL A 13 -0.33 -7.46 8.18
C VAL A 13 -0.86 -8.84 8.52
N THR A 14 -0.40 -9.41 9.63
CA THR A 14 -0.81 -10.73 10.14
C THR A 14 -1.96 -10.60 11.13
N ARG A 15 -2.00 -9.50 11.89
CA ARG A 15 -2.98 -9.26 12.95
C ARG A 15 -3.09 -7.77 13.27
N ILE A 16 -4.27 -7.34 13.71
CA ILE A 16 -4.52 -6.01 14.26
C ILE A 16 -5.22 -6.19 15.61
N ASP A 17 -4.73 -5.53 16.65
CA ASP A 17 -5.32 -5.56 17.99
C ASP A 17 -5.30 -4.16 18.61
N GLY A 18 -6.47 -3.54 18.73
CA GLY A 18 -6.64 -2.18 19.22
C GLY A 18 -5.84 -1.16 18.38
N GLN A 19 -4.70 -0.75 18.92
CA GLN A 19 -3.78 0.24 18.32
C GLN A 19 -2.48 -0.39 17.77
N ASN A 20 -2.37 -1.71 17.87
CA ASN A 20 -1.23 -2.49 17.41
C ASN A 20 -1.55 -3.11 16.04
N ILE A 21 -0.62 -2.95 15.11
CA ILE A 21 -0.59 -3.61 13.81
C ILE A 21 0.62 -4.52 13.80
N PHE A 22 0.41 -5.81 13.56
CA PHE A 22 1.48 -6.79 13.47
C PHE A 22 1.81 -7.05 12.00
N VAL A 23 3.06 -6.84 11.63
CA VAL A 23 3.55 -6.85 10.26
C VAL A 23 4.68 -7.86 10.13
N ASN A 24 4.59 -8.77 9.17
CA ASN A 24 5.57 -9.83 8.95
C ASN A 24 6.18 -9.75 7.55
N ASP A 25 7.50 -9.69 7.48
CA ASP A 25 8.29 -9.60 6.23
C ASP A 25 8.73 -10.96 5.67
N GLY A 26 8.38 -12.05 6.36
CA GLY A 26 8.80 -13.43 6.06
C GLY A 26 9.86 -13.95 7.03
N THR A 27 10.48 -13.09 7.82
CA THR A 27 11.54 -13.45 8.79
C THR A 27 11.08 -13.35 10.25
N GLY A 28 10.02 -12.58 10.51
CA GLY A 28 9.47 -12.41 11.84
C GLY A 28 8.35 -11.37 11.87
N GLU A 29 7.64 -11.33 13.00
CA GLU A 29 6.57 -10.36 13.22
C GLU A 29 7.11 -9.12 13.95
N SER A 30 6.86 -7.95 13.39
CA SER A 30 7.14 -6.65 13.98
C SER A 30 5.86 -5.97 14.41
N ARG A 31 5.85 -5.37 15.61
CA ARG A 31 4.72 -4.62 16.14
C ARG A 31 4.84 -3.15 15.79
N VAL A 32 3.85 -2.61 15.10
CA VAL A 32 3.67 -1.19 14.79
C VAL A 32 2.55 -0.67 15.67
N TYR A 33 2.84 0.35 16.47
CA TYR A 33 1.90 0.96 17.40
C TYR A 33 1.52 2.36 16.91
N VAL A 34 0.21 2.60 16.78
CA VAL A 34 -0.36 3.90 16.43
C VAL A 34 -1.08 4.44 17.64
N GLU A 35 -0.70 5.62 18.11
CA GLU A 35 -1.36 6.17 19.29
C GLU A 35 -2.76 6.71 18.90
N GLY A 36 -3.81 6.36 19.64
CA GLY A 36 -5.21 6.59 19.23
C GLY A 36 -5.66 8.05 19.08
N TYR A 37 -4.81 9.03 19.42
CA TYR A 37 -5.06 10.46 19.18
C TYR A 37 -4.26 11.03 17.99
N ILE A 38 -3.41 10.21 17.36
CA ILE A 38 -2.59 10.62 16.23
C ILE A 38 -3.45 10.59 14.97
N GLY A 39 -3.98 11.76 14.63
CA GLY A 39 -4.59 12.02 13.33
C GLY A 39 -3.56 11.98 12.20
N SER A 40 -4.05 11.81 10.98
CA SER A 40 -3.23 11.89 9.76
C SER A 40 -2.87 13.36 9.49
N SER A 41 -1.63 13.67 9.16
CA SER A 41 -1.27 15.02 8.67
C SER A 41 -2.04 15.40 7.40
N LYS A 42 -2.50 14.40 6.62
CA LYS A 42 -3.34 14.59 5.43
C LYS A 42 -4.81 14.89 5.78
N ASN A 43 -5.27 14.51 6.97
CA ASN A 43 -6.65 14.73 7.42
C ASN A 43 -6.70 15.02 8.92
N PRO A 44 -6.25 16.23 9.33
CA PRO A 44 -6.19 16.60 10.73
C PRO A 44 -7.62 16.67 11.30
N GLY A 45 -7.89 15.89 12.35
CA GLY A 45 -9.19 15.89 13.05
C GLY A 45 -9.94 14.55 13.04
N VAL A 46 -9.50 13.58 12.22
CA VAL A 46 -10.04 12.22 12.24
C VAL A 46 -9.04 11.29 12.92
N ALA A 47 -9.31 10.94 14.17
CA ALA A 47 -8.55 9.92 14.89
C ALA A 47 -8.82 8.53 14.28
N ASP A 48 -7.84 7.63 14.37
CA ASP A 48 -7.97 6.22 13.97
C ASP A 48 -8.35 5.95 12.49
N GLU A 49 -8.24 6.94 11.60
CA GLU A 49 -8.60 6.77 10.16
C GLU A 49 -7.86 5.59 9.51
N TRP A 50 -6.63 5.31 9.92
CA TRP A 50 -5.83 4.20 9.40
C TRP A 50 -6.54 2.83 9.52
N LYS A 51 -7.44 2.64 10.51
CA LYS A 51 -8.17 1.39 10.71
C LYS A 51 -9.13 1.07 9.56
N THR A 52 -9.59 2.07 8.80
CA THR A 52 -10.44 1.84 7.63
C THR A 52 -9.63 1.53 6.38
N ARG A 53 -8.34 1.91 6.37
CA ARG A 53 -7.43 1.78 5.23
C ARG A 53 -6.59 0.50 5.25
N ILE A 54 -6.40 -0.10 6.43
CA ILE A 54 -5.49 -1.22 6.64
C ILE A 54 -6.26 -2.41 7.17
N ASN A 55 -6.24 -3.51 6.42
CA ASN A 55 -6.87 -4.77 6.80
C ASN A 55 -5.83 -5.87 7.03
N VAL A 56 -6.21 -6.88 7.81
CA VAL A 56 -5.39 -8.09 7.95
C VAL A 56 -5.25 -8.75 6.57
N GLY A 57 -4.02 -9.06 6.20
CA GLY A 57 -3.67 -9.60 4.88
C GLY A 57 -3.01 -8.58 3.95
N ASP A 58 -3.15 -7.28 4.21
CA ASP A 58 -2.54 -6.24 3.40
C ASP A 58 -1.03 -6.19 3.61
N LYS A 59 -0.27 -6.08 2.52
CA LYS A 59 1.11 -5.58 2.56
C LYS A 59 1.11 -4.09 2.87
N VAL A 60 1.85 -3.66 3.90
CA VAL A 60 1.97 -2.28 4.35
C VAL A 60 3.42 -1.86 4.53
N SER A 61 3.65 -0.55 4.47
CA SER A 61 4.88 0.10 4.91
C SER A 61 4.54 1.10 6.00
N ALA A 62 5.23 1.04 7.13
CA ALA A 62 5.07 1.99 8.24
C ALA A 62 6.42 2.58 8.62
N ILE A 63 6.45 3.88 8.89
CA ILE A 63 7.61 4.59 9.42
C ILE A 63 7.29 5.06 10.84
N GLY A 64 8.25 4.97 11.74
CA GLY A 64 8.09 5.42 13.11
C GLY A 64 9.36 5.31 13.93
N LEU A 65 9.24 5.58 15.23
CA LEU A 65 10.37 5.50 16.15
C LEU A 65 10.38 4.14 16.85
N ALA A 66 11.52 3.44 16.79
CA ALA A 66 11.71 2.24 17.57
C ALA A 66 11.68 2.58 19.09
N SER A 67 10.92 1.82 19.85
CA SER A 67 10.72 2.01 21.30
C SER A 67 10.38 0.67 21.93
N GLU A 68 10.61 0.54 23.23
CA GLU A 68 10.15 -0.58 24.03
C GLU A 68 9.07 -0.13 25.03
N ASP A 69 8.13 -1.03 25.32
CA ASP A 69 7.16 -0.89 26.39
C ASP A 69 7.04 -2.24 27.15
N PRO A 70 6.23 -2.37 28.21
CA PRO A 70 6.09 -3.64 28.93
C PRO A 70 5.56 -4.82 28.08
N GLU A 71 4.95 -4.56 26.92
CA GLU A 71 4.51 -5.57 25.96
C GLU A 71 5.62 -5.95 24.96
N GLY A 72 6.74 -5.23 24.93
CA GLY A 72 7.96 -5.53 24.18
C GLY A 72 8.40 -4.43 23.21
N HIS A 73 9.16 -4.80 22.17
CA HIS A 73 9.58 -3.86 21.15
C HIS A 73 8.42 -3.43 20.24
N ARG A 74 8.43 -2.17 19.82
CA ARG A 74 7.45 -1.61 18.87
C ARG A 74 8.06 -0.52 18.01
N LEU A 75 7.40 -0.27 16.89
CA LEU A 75 7.54 0.94 16.09
C LEU A 75 6.42 1.92 16.46
N ARG A 76 6.72 3.02 17.15
CA ARG A 76 5.74 4.07 17.45
C ARG A 76 5.60 5.01 16.26
N VAL A 77 4.46 4.95 15.59
CA VAL A 77 4.10 5.84 14.49
C VAL A 77 3.63 7.18 15.05
N ARG A 78 4.13 8.29 14.49
CA ARG A 78 3.77 9.64 14.93
C ARG A 78 2.79 10.36 14.02
N ASP A 79 2.60 9.87 12.81
CA ASP A 79 1.60 10.34 11.86
C ASP A 79 1.00 9.13 11.15
N SER A 80 -0.31 8.92 11.27
CA SER A 80 -0.97 7.76 10.66
C SER A 80 -0.95 7.80 9.12
N ALA A 81 -0.60 8.94 8.50
CA ALA A 81 -0.31 9.02 7.08
C ALA A 81 0.94 8.23 6.66
N GLU A 82 1.88 7.98 7.59
CA GLU A 82 3.12 7.22 7.35
C GLU A 82 2.89 5.71 7.22
N ILE A 83 1.66 5.24 7.42
CA ILE A 83 1.24 3.85 7.23
C ILE A 83 0.58 3.73 5.86
N GLU A 84 1.35 3.26 4.89
CA GLU A 84 0.92 3.11 3.51
C GLU A 84 0.50 1.67 3.22
N ASN A 85 -0.69 1.51 2.65
CA ASN A 85 -1.16 0.22 2.14
C ASN A 85 -0.54 -0.03 0.76
N LEU A 86 0.43 -0.93 0.70
CA LEU A 86 1.09 -1.32 -0.55
C LEU A 86 0.28 -2.34 -1.35
N SER A 87 -0.75 -2.95 -0.76
CA SER A 87 -1.65 -3.86 -1.50
C SER A 87 -2.64 -3.09 -2.37
N SER A 88 -3.04 -1.91 -1.91
CA SER A 88 -3.75 -0.93 -2.73
C SER A 88 -2.89 -0.38 -3.88
N ASN A 89 -1.61 -0.72 -3.98
CA ASN A 89 -0.73 -0.29 -5.07
C ASN A 89 -0.42 -1.45 -6.05
N LYS A 90 -1.14 -2.57 -5.97
CA LYS A 90 -1.04 -3.62 -6.99
C LYS A 90 -2.05 -3.37 -8.09
N VAL A 91 -1.64 -3.52 -9.35
CA VAL A 91 -2.56 -3.50 -10.49
C VAL A 91 -3.62 -4.59 -10.29
N THR A 92 -4.87 -4.18 -10.14
CA THR A 92 -6.04 -5.06 -10.03
C THR A 92 -6.80 -5.16 -11.33
N GLY A 93 -6.63 -4.19 -12.23
CA GLY A 93 -7.36 -4.17 -13.50
C GLY A 93 -6.66 -3.35 -14.56
N VAL A 94 -6.82 -3.80 -15.79
CA VAL A 94 -6.46 -3.08 -17.01
C VAL A 94 -7.71 -2.96 -17.87
N SER A 95 -8.00 -1.76 -18.35
CA SER A 95 -9.10 -1.51 -19.29
C SER A 95 -8.58 -0.76 -20.50
N LEU A 96 -9.11 -1.08 -21.68
CA LEU A 96 -8.83 -0.37 -22.92
C LEU A 96 -9.92 0.68 -23.18
N ASP A 97 -9.57 1.74 -23.91
CA ASP A 97 -10.52 2.76 -24.38
C ASP A 97 -11.47 2.21 -25.46
N LYS A 98 -11.06 1.16 -26.18
CA LYS A 98 -11.83 0.53 -27.25
C LYS A 98 -11.79 -0.99 -27.12
N THR A 99 -12.95 -1.63 -27.32
CA THR A 99 -13.10 -3.10 -27.36
C THR A 99 -13.18 -3.66 -28.78
N SER A 100 -13.52 -2.81 -29.75
CA SER A 100 -13.56 -3.13 -31.18
C SER A 100 -13.25 -1.88 -32.00
N ALA A 101 -12.57 -2.06 -33.12
CA ALA A 101 -12.32 -1.00 -34.10
C ALA A 101 -12.26 -1.62 -35.49
N GLU A 102 -12.81 -0.91 -36.47
CA GLU A 102 -12.60 -1.19 -37.89
C GLU A 102 -11.47 -0.27 -38.38
N LEU A 103 -10.52 -0.83 -39.13
CA LEU A 103 -9.34 -0.15 -39.63
C LEU A 103 -9.19 -0.47 -41.12
N GLU A 104 -9.01 0.55 -41.94
CA GLU A 104 -8.66 0.37 -43.34
C GLU A 104 -7.16 0.11 -43.53
N VAL A 105 -6.78 -0.39 -44.71
CA VAL A 105 -5.39 -0.72 -45.02
C VAL A 105 -4.53 0.56 -44.99
N ASN A 106 -3.47 0.53 -44.16
CA ASN A 106 -2.58 1.65 -43.81
C ASN A 106 -3.10 2.64 -42.76
N GLU A 107 -4.24 2.39 -42.14
CA GLU A 107 -4.67 3.19 -40.99
C GLU A 107 -3.96 2.74 -39.70
N THR A 108 -3.84 3.67 -38.76
CA THR A 108 -3.24 3.45 -37.44
C THR A 108 -4.26 3.78 -36.37
N LEU A 109 -4.44 2.87 -35.41
CA LEU A 109 -5.27 3.10 -34.23
C LEU A 109 -4.39 3.28 -32.99
N GLU A 110 -4.64 4.35 -32.25
CA GLU A 110 -4.10 4.51 -30.90
C GLU A 110 -5.06 3.86 -29.89
N LEU A 111 -4.51 2.98 -29.05
CA LEU A 111 -5.20 2.36 -27.92
C LEU A 111 -4.62 2.92 -26.61
N LYS A 112 -5.51 3.26 -25.68
CA LYS A 112 -5.16 3.78 -24.37
C LYS A 112 -5.54 2.76 -23.30
N ALA A 113 -4.54 2.26 -22.60
CA ALA A 113 -4.73 1.38 -21.45
C ALA A 113 -4.85 2.21 -20.17
N THR A 114 -5.92 1.98 -19.41
CA THR A 114 -6.14 2.53 -18.08
C THR A 114 -5.86 1.47 -17.05
N ILE A 115 -4.92 1.74 -16.14
CA ILE A 115 -4.50 0.84 -15.08
C ILE A 115 -5.18 1.25 -13.78
N THR A 116 -5.74 0.27 -13.09
CA THR A 116 -6.36 0.47 -11.77
C THR A 116 -5.62 -0.39 -10.75
N PRO A 117 -5.31 0.14 -9.56
CA PRO A 117 -5.55 1.51 -9.06
C PRO A 117 -4.53 2.54 -9.59
N GLU A 118 -4.88 3.84 -9.50
CA GLU A 118 -4.02 4.94 -10.01
C GLU A 118 -2.66 5.01 -9.32
N ASP A 119 -2.53 4.57 -8.06
CA ASP A 119 -1.26 4.55 -7.34
C ASP A 119 -0.49 3.22 -7.47
N ALA A 120 -0.79 2.42 -8.50
CA ALA A 120 -0.11 1.16 -8.72
C ALA A 120 1.41 1.32 -8.88
N THR A 121 2.20 0.50 -8.18
CA THR A 121 3.67 0.58 -8.12
C THR A 121 4.34 0.24 -9.46
N ASN A 122 3.71 -0.61 -10.28
CA ASN A 122 4.17 -0.92 -11.62
C ASN A 122 3.04 -0.68 -12.62
N LYS A 123 3.22 0.30 -13.51
CA LYS A 123 2.26 0.71 -14.55
C LYS A 123 2.74 0.41 -15.97
N GLU A 124 3.79 -0.40 -16.13
CA GLU A 124 4.28 -0.74 -17.45
C GLU A 124 3.26 -1.59 -18.22
N VAL A 125 2.97 -1.19 -19.46
CA VAL A 125 2.06 -1.90 -20.36
C VAL A 125 2.87 -2.49 -21.51
N THR A 126 2.85 -3.81 -21.65
CA THR A 126 3.40 -4.50 -22.82
C THR A 126 2.25 -4.89 -23.75
N TRP A 127 2.35 -4.48 -25.01
CA TRP A 127 1.34 -4.78 -26.04
C TRP A 127 1.75 -6.00 -26.86
N ALA A 128 0.82 -6.93 -27.04
CA ALA A 128 0.98 -8.06 -27.94
C ALA A 128 -0.31 -8.24 -28.74
N SER A 129 -0.18 -8.56 -30.02
CA SER A 129 -1.30 -9.02 -30.86
C SER A 129 -1.31 -10.54 -30.83
N SER A 130 -2.49 -11.13 -30.60
CA SER A 130 -2.66 -12.58 -30.74
C SER A 130 -2.89 -13.00 -32.18
N ASP A 131 -3.08 -12.04 -33.09
CA ASP A 131 -3.17 -12.28 -34.52
C ASP A 131 -1.75 -12.21 -35.09
N GLU A 132 -1.18 -13.39 -35.38
CA GLU A 132 0.09 -13.54 -36.08
C GLU A 132 -0.13 -13.27 -37.57
N LYS A 133 0.83 -12.54 -38.15
CA LYS A 133 0.77 -11.98 -39.49
C LYS A 133 0.78 -13.03 -40.60
#